data_AF-A0A7Y4YWA4-F1
#
_entry.id   AF-A0A7Y4YWA4-F1
#
_cell.length_a   1.000
_cell.length_b   1.000
_cell.length_c   1.000
_cell.angle_alpha   90.00
_cell.angle_beta   90.00
_cell.angle_gamma   90.00
#
_symmetry.space_group_name_H-M   'P 1'
#
loop_
_entity.id
_entity.type
_entity.pdbx_description
1 polymer ?
#
loop_
_entity_poly.entity_id
_entity_poly.type
_entity_poly.pdbx_seq_one_letter_code
_entity_poly.pdbx_strand_id
1 'polypeptide(L)'
;MSDNRLLMLEAIARKRTIAASYNGQRIVLAPHLLYERHGDQYVAALNFGKVWRSDEAPRLGQFKLAGLASAELLDESFEPLTSFDGAVPREGDVAILAV
;
A
#
# COMPACT_ATOMS: atom_id res chain seq x y z
N MET A 1 -7.91 -16.80 -6.05
CA MET A 1 -7.19 -15.81 -5.23
C MET A 1 -6.47 -14.91 -6.20
N SER A 2 -6.63 -13.59 -6.13
CA SER A 2 -5.94 -12.69 -7.06
C SER A 2 -4.44 -12.70 -6.76
N ASP A 3 -3.60 -12.79 -7.80
CA ASP A 3 -2.14 -12.75 -7.68
C ASP A 3 -1.66 -11.54 -6.87
N ASN A 4 -2.39 -10.43 -6.98
CA ASN A 4 -2.13 -9.19 -6.24
C ASN A 4 -2.13 -9.35 -4.71
N ARG A 5 -2.98 -10.21 -4.13
CA ARG A 5 -3.01 -10.36 -2.67
C ARG A 5 -1.72 -10.99 -2.16
N LEU A 6 -1.27 -12.06 -2.82
CA LEU A 6 -0.03 -12.73 -2.44
C LEU A 6 1.18 -11.82 -2.65
N LEU A 7 1.21 -11.10 -3.78
CA LEU A 7 2.23 -10.11 -4.09
C LEU A 7 2.29 -8.97 -3.07
N MET A 8 1.15 -8.48 -2.57
CA MET A 8 1.12 -7.47 -1.50
C MET A 8 1.59 -8.00 -0.15
N LEU A 9 1.22 -9.23 0.20
CA LEU A 9 1.71 -9.87 1.41
C LEU A 9 3.24 -10.00 1.37
N GLU A 10 3.79 -10.43 0.24
CA GLU A 10 5.24 -10.51 0.04
C GLU A 10 5.89 -9.13 0.13
N ALA A 11 5.33 -8.12 -0.54
CA ALA A 11 5.88 -6.77 -0.55
C ALA A 11 5.94 -6.15 0.85
N ILE A 12 4.88 -6.30 1.65
CA ILE A 12 4.85 -5.81 3.03
C ILE A 12 5.86 -6.58 3.88
N ALA A 13 5.84 -7.92 3.85
CA ALA A 13 6.72 -8.75 4.66
C ALA A 13 8.22 -8.51 4.36
N ARG A 14 8.54 -8.20 3.10
CA ARG A 14 9.92 -7.95 2.63
C ARG A 14 10.28 -6.48 2.52
N LYS A 15 9.38 -5.56 2.90
CA LYS A 15 9.52 -4.11 2.75
C LYS A 15 9.92 -3.68 1.34
N ARG A 16 9.34 -4.32 0.31
CA ARG A 16 9.59 -4.04 -1.11
C ARG A 16 8.53 -3.12 -1.67
N THR A 17 8.91 -2.30 -2.63
CA THR A 17 7.97 -1.45 -3.37
C THR A 17 7.24 -2.26 -4.45
N ILE A 18 6.06 -1.78 -4.83
CA ILE A 18 5.26 -2.33 -5.92
C ILE A 18 5.05 -1.25 -6.97
N ALA A 19 5.21 -1.58 -8.25
CA ALA A 19 4.63 -0.80 -9.33
C ALA A 19 3.27 -1.41 -9.75
N ALA A 20 2.29 -0.56 -10.03
CA ALA A 20 0.98 -1.00 -10.54
C ALA A 20 0.33 0.11 -11.38
N SER A 21 -0.63 -0.26 -12.21
CA SER A 21 -1.57 0.67 -12.83
C SER A 21 -2.79 0.86 -11.93
N TYR A 22 -3.09 2.10 -11.56
CA TYR A 22 -4.23 2.47 -10.74
C TYR A 22 -4.93 3.69 -11.36
N ASN A 23 -6.23 3.60 -11.60
CA ASN A 23 -7.01 4.64 -12.28
C ASN A 23 -6.36 5.13 -13.60
N GLY A 24 -5.74 4.21 -14.35
CA GLY A 24 -5.08 4.52 -15.63
C GLY A 24 -3.68 5.15 -15.51
N GLN A 25 -3.13 5.30 -14.31
CA GLN A 25 -1.79 5.82 -14.09
C GLN A 25 -0.88 4.75 -13.49
N ARG A 26 0.37 4.67 -13.98
CA ARG A 26 1.40 3.85 -13.33
C ARG A 26 1.89 4.55 -12.07
N ILE A 27 1.80 3.87 -10.94
CA ILE A 27 2.21 4.36 -9.63
C ILE A 27 3.22 3.39 -9.00
N VAL A 28 4.10 3.92 -8.16
CA VAL A 28 5.01 3.14 -7.31
C VAL A 28 4.62 3.35 -5.86
N LEU A 29 4.36 2.25 -5.17
CA LEU A 29 3.83 2.21 -3.82
C LEU A 29 4.83 1.52 -2.88
N ALA A 30 5.01 2.10 -1.70
CA ALA A 30 5.59 1.46 -0.52
C ALA A 30 4.45 0.95 0.38
N PRO A 31 4.06 -0.33 0.31
CA PRO A 31 2.89 -0.86 1.01
C PRO A 31 3.17 -1.07 2.50
N HIS A 32 2.38 -0.45 3.37
CA HIS A 32 2.56 -0.51 4.83
C HIS A 32 1.55 -1.44 5.53
N LEU A 33 0.32 -1.53 5.00
CA LEU A 33 -0.76 -2.30 5.61
C LEU A 33 -1.67 -2.86 4.53
N LEU A 34 -1.92 -4.17 4.59
CA LEU A 34 -3.04 -4.82 3.90
C LEU A 34 -4.17 -5.01 4.92
N TYR A 35 -5.38 -4.58 4.57
CA TYR A 35 -6.55 -4.67 5.44
C TYR A 35 -7.84 -4.90 4.65
N GLU A 36 -8.88 -5.34 5.35
CA GLU A 36 -10.23 -5.51 4.83
C GLU A 36 -11.18 -4.44 5.36
N ARG A 37 -12.09 -4.00 4.48
CA ARG A 37 -13.18 -3.07 4.79
C ARG A 37 -14.43 -3.53 4.03
N HIS A 38 -15.48 -3.89 4.76
CA HIS A 38 -16.77 -4.32 4.20
C HIS A 38 -16.65 -5.40 3.10
N GLY A 39 -15.73 -6.36 3.28
CA GLY A 39 -15.51 -7.46 2.33
C GLY A 39 -14.57 -7.14 1.16
N ASP A 40 -14.12 -5.88 1.02
CA ASP A 40 -13.11 -5.47 0.06
C ASP A 40 -11.73 -5.37 0.70
N GLN A 41 -10.67 -5.64 -0.06
CA GLN A 41 -9.28 -5.50 0.39
C GLN A 41 -8.66 -4.18 -0.08
N TYR A 42 -7.90 -3.56 0.82
CA TYR A 42 -7.22 -2.29 0.61
C TYR A 42 -5.79 -2.36 1.09
N VAL A 43 -4.94 -1.56 0.45
CA VAL A 43 -3.56 -1.35 0.86
C VAL A 43 -3.38 0.10 1.31
N ALA A 44 -2.92 0.31 2.53
CA ALA A 44 -2.38 1.60 2.95
C ALA A 44 -0.91 1.66 2.49
N ALA A 45 -0.58 2.61 1.63
CA ALA A 45 0.76 2.72 1.05
C ALA A 45 1.19 4.17 0.87
N LEU A 46 2.49 4.42 0.99
CA LEU A 46 3.06 5.69 0.55
C LEU A 46 3.22 5.64 -0.97
N ASN A 47 2.68 6.64 -1.67
CA ASN A 47 2.83 6.78 -3.11
C ASN A 47 4.02 7.69 -3.43
N PHE A 48 5.06 7.15 -4.05
CA PHE A 48 6.27 7.90 -4.40
C PHE A 48 6.04 8.91 -5.54
N GLY A 49 5.00 8.74 -6.35
CA GLY A 49 4.61 9.72 -7.37
C GLY A 49 3.87 10.94 -6.81
N LYS A 50 3.50 10.94 -5.52
CA LYS A 50 2.80 12.08 -4.91
C LYS A 50 3.78 13.17 -4.50
N VAL A 51 3.61 14.35 -5.09
CA VAL A 51 4.33 15.56 -4.68
C VAL A 51 3.69 16.13 -3.41
N TRP A 52 4.48 16.26 -2.36
CA TRP A 52 4.09 16.87 -1.08
C TRP A 52 4.61 18.29 -1.01
N ARG A 53 3.88 19.18 -0.33
CA ARG A 53 4.41 20.51 0.00
C ARG A 53 5.49 20.36 1.08
N SER A 54 6.41 21.33 1.15
CA SER A 54 7.56 21.27 2.07
C SER A 54 7.18 21.26 3.55
N ASP A 55 5.99 21.72 3.88
CA ASP A 55 5.40 21.75 5.23
C ASP A 55 4.50 20.54 5.52
N GLU A 56 4.22 19.68 4.53
CA GLU A 56 3.35 18.52 4.68
C GLU A 56 4.17 17.24 4.91
N ALA A 57 3.93 16.58 6.04
CA ALA A 57 4.47 15.24 6.27
C ALA A 57 3.82 14.22 5.31
N PRO A 58 4.60 13.32 4.68
CA PRO A 58 4.05 12.25 3.85
C PRO A 58 3.05 11.38 4.62
N ARG A 59 2.01 10.91 3.92
CA ARG A 59 0.96 10.08 4.49
C ARG A 59 0.62 8.91 3.58
N LEU A 60 0.12 7.84 4.19
CA LEU A 60 -0.37 6.68 3.46
C LEU A 60 -1.68 7.01 2.76
N GLY A 61 -1.74 6.73 1.46
CA GLY A 61 -2.98 6.65 0.70
C GLY A 61 -3.63 5.27 0.89
N GLN A 62 -4.94 5.19 0.65
CA GLN A 62 -5.71 3.94 0.70
C GLN A 62 -6.06 3.52 -0.73
N PHE A 63 -5.54 2.39 -1.18
CA PHE A 63 -5.69 1.88 -2.54
C PHE A 63 -6.52 0.60 -2.52
N LYS A 64 -7.60 0.52 -3.30
CA LYS A 64 -8.39 -0.72 -3.39
C LYS A 64 -7.56 -1.77 -4.13
N LEU A 65 -7.34 -2.94 -3.51
CA LEU A 65 -6.45 -3.98 -4.04
C LEU A 65 -6.91 -4.48 -5.42
N ALA A 66 -8.23 -4.61 -5.60
CA ALA A 66 -8.84 -5.01 -6.87
C ALA A 66 -8.62 -3.99 -8.01
N GLY A 67 -8.27 -2.74 -7.69
CA GLY A 67 -7.97 -1.70 -8.68
C GLY A 67 -6.51 -1.63 -9.12
N LEU A 68 -5.60 -2.36 -8.46
CA LEU A 68 -4.18 -2.38 -8.80
C LEU A 68 -3.94 -3.36 -9.96
N ALA A 69 -3.99 -2.89 -11.20
CA ALA A 69 -3.75 -3.72 -12.36
C ALA A 69 -2.25 -3.85 -12.66
N SER A 70 -1.84 -4.99 -13.24
CA SER A 70 -0.46 -5.26 -13.63
C SER A 70 0.55 -4.98 -12.50
N ALA A 71 0.24 -5.43 -11.29
CA ALA A 71 1.09 -5.22 -10.14
C ALA A 71 2.37 -6.07 -10.24
N GLU A 72 3.51 -5.46 -9.97
CA GLU A 72 4.83 -6.11 -10.01
C GLU A 72 5.65 -5.72 -8.77
N LEU A 73 6.32 -6.71 -8.18
CA LEU A 73 7.27 -6.50 -7.09
C LEU A 73 8.55 -5.91 -7.66
N LEU A 74 9.05 -4.85 -7.04
CA LEU A 74 10.32 -4.24 -7.40
C LEU A 74 11.42 -4.68 -6.43
N ASP A 75 12.68 -4.64 -6.89
CA ASP A 75 13.85 -4.93 -6.06
C ASP A 75 14.18 -3.81 -5.07
N GLU A 76 13.53 -2.66 -5.19
CA GLU A 76 13.71 -1.52 -4.30
C GLU A 76 12.99 -1.78 -2.96
N SER A 77 13.70 -1.54 -1.85
CA SER A 77 13.10 -1.55 -0.51
C SER A 77 12.61 -0.16 -0.11
N PHE A 78 11.70 -0.10 0.86
CA PHE A 78 11.29 1.14 1.50
C PHE A 78 11.49 1.07 3.01
N GLU A 79 11.71 2.23 3.62
CA GLU A 79 11.62 2.39 5.07
C GLU A 79 10.19 2.82 5.45
N PRO A 80 9.53 2.15 6.40
CA PRO A 80 8.21 2.56 6.86
C PRO A 80 8.21 4.00 7.37
N LEU A 81 7.10 4.71 7.15
CA LEU A 81 6.92 6.04 7.72
C LEU A 81 7.01 5.97 9.24
N THR A 82 7.81 6.83 9.85
CA THR A 82 7.95 6.93 11.31
C THR A 82 6.64 7.29 12.01
N SER A 83 5.69 7.88 11.28
CA SER A 83 4.35 8.21 11.76
C SER A 83 3.35 7.05 11.67
N PHE A 84 3.73 5.91 11.09
CA PHE A 84 2.86 4.75 10.98
C PHE A 84 2.97 3.89 12.25
N ASP A 85 1.83 3.62 12.88
CA ASP A 85 1.69 2.91 14.15
C ASP A 85 1.08 1.50 14.00
N GLY A 86 0.87 1.03 12.77
CA GLY A 86 0.21 -0.25 12.49
C GLY A 86 -1.32 -0.20 12.57
N ALA A 87 -1.92 0.94 12.93
CA ALA A 87 -3.37 1.03 13.07
C ALA A 87 -4.10 0.99 11.73
N VAL A 88 -5.29 0.40 11.74
CA VAL A 88 -6.19 0.44 10.59
C VAL A 88 -6.77 1.85 10.40
N PRO A 89 -7.06 2.27 9.15
CA PRO A 89 -7.47 3.65 8.92
C PRO A 89 -8.86 4.03 9.44
N ARG A 90 -9.75 3.07 9.67
CA ARG A 90 -11.12 3.31 10.15
C ARG A 90 -11.56 2.25 11.15
N GLU A 91 -12.45 2.63 12.06
CA GLU A 91 -13.13 1.69 12.94
C GLU A 91 -13.90 0.65 12.13
N GLY A 92 -13.75 -0.62 12.49
CA GLY A 92 -14.35 -1.76 11.77
C GLY A 92 -13.53 -2.30 10.60
N ASP A 93 -12.43 -1.65 10.21
CA ASP A 93 -11.44 -2.25 9.32
C ASP A 93 -10.71 -3.40 10.05
N VAL A 94 -10.33 -4.44 9.31
CA VAL A 94 -9.62 -5.61 9.84
C VAL A 94 -8.23 -5.68 9.23
N ALA A 95 -7.20 -5.53 10.05
CA ALA A 95 -5.82 -5.69 9.61
C ALA A 95 -5.54 -7.14 9.19
N ILE A 96 -4.84 -7.32 8.06
CA ILE A 96 -4.34 -8.61 7.59
C ILE A 96 -2.85 -8.73 7.86
N LEU A 97 -2.07 -7.74 7.42
CA LEU A 97 -0.62 -7.70 7.60
C LEU A 97 -0.13 -6.25 7.57
N ALA A 98 0.69 -5.89 8.55
CA ALA A 98 1.42 -4.62 8.61
C ALA A 98 2.93 -4.88 8.54
N VAL A 99 3.68 -3.87 8.11
CA VAL A 99 5.16 -3.86 8.08
C VAL A 99 5.81 -3.83 9.46
#